data_AF-A0A813I233-F1
#
_entry.id   AF-A0A813I233-F1
#
_cell.length_a   1.000
_cell.length_b   1.000
_cell.length_c   1.000
_cell.angle_alpha   90.00
_cell.angle_beta   90.00
_cell.angle_gamma   90.00
#
_symmetry.space_group_name_H-M   'P 1'
#
loop_
_entity.id
_entity.type
_entity.pdbx_description
1 polymer ?
#
loop_
_entity_poly.entity_id
_entity_poly.type
_entity_poly.pdbx_seq_one_letter_code
_entity_poly.pdbx_strand_id
1 'polypeptide(L)'
;MAQDYSEQSGVRSPVLRVGRTLRSDLDRFMVDLQRLESGVSAVERSAGLVQTVGQRARMLSYHLGMHAWVRTLRVPGRGAPIFILHDEYLSWASMLRTLVDSMTRNGGPRLIMAEIGIPSQDWASPALLREFTSMQYMGVMLEEDDRVPGQDPTQRYALYEQMRAQLPGLGSTSVLHFASSQSAADAMKGRFLDIAVVDASGSREKVLQDLQIWESRVKP
;
A
#
# COMPACT_ATOMS: atom_id res chain seq x y z
N MET A 1 2.10 -23.37 0.45
CA MET A 1 0.72 -23.67 0.03
C MET A 1 -0.12 -22.43 0.28
N ALA A 2 -0.77 -21.87 -0.75
CA ALA A 2 -1.73 -20.81 -0.54
C ALA A 2 -2.86 -21.37 0.34
N GLN A 3 -3.15 -20.74 1.47
CA GLN A 3 -4.35 -21.10 2.23
C GLN A 3 -5.54 -20.89 1.31
N ASP A 4 -6.23 -21.98 1.02
CA ASP A 4 -7.48 -21.98 0.31
C ASP A 4 -8.47 -21.19 1.18
N TYR A 5 -8.97 -20.07 0.65
CA TYR A 5 -10.05 -19.31 1.29
C TYR A 5 -11.38 -20.06 1.08
N SER A 6 -11.42 -21.31 1.49
CA SER A 6 -12.63 -22.12 1.56
C SER A 6 -13.42 -21.73 2.81
N GLU A 7 -14.72 -21.99 2.82
CA GLU A 7 -15.58 -21.72 3.99
C GLU A 7 -15.12 -22.44 5.27
N GLN A 8 -14.22 -23.42 5.15
CA GLN A 8 -13.68 -24.23 6.25
C GLN A 8 -12.52 -23.57 7.01
N SER A 9 -11.80 -22.58 6.43
CA SER A 9 -10.64 -21.94 7.09
C SER A 9 -11.01 -20.80 8.04
N GLY A 10 -12.30 -20.47 8.19
CA GLY A 10 -12.80 -19.45 9.13
C GLY A 10 -12.47 -17.99 8.76
N VAL A 11 -11.48 -17.76 7.90
CA VAL A 11 -11.08 -16.43 7.42
C VAL A 11 -11.91 -16.06 6.19
N ARG A 12 -13.14 -15.56 6.40
CA ARG A 12 -13.95 -15.04 5.28
C ARG A 12 -13.28 -13.84 4.65
N SER A 13 -12.94 -13.94 3.35
CA SER A 13 -12.41 -12.85 2.52
C SER A 13 -13.16 -11.54 2.81
N PRO A 14 -12.45 -10.43 3.11
CA PRO A 14 -13.07 -9.12 3.35
C PRO A 14 -14.06 -8.70 2.25
N VAL A 15 -13.77 -9.06 0.99
CA VAL A 15 -14.67 -8.80 -0.15
C VAL A 15 -15.97 -9.58 -0.04
N LEU A 16 -15.92 -10.87 0.30
CA LEU A 16 -17.12 -11.68 0.47
C LEU A 16 -17.96 -11.17 1.65
N ARG A 17 -17.33 -10.67 2.71
CA ARG A 17 -18.01 -10.07 3.86
C ARG A 17 -18.72 -8.78 3.46
N VAL A 18 -18.02 -7.85 2.81
CA VAL A 18 -18.57 -6.57 2.35
C VAL A 18 -19.65 -6.80 1.28
N GLY A 19 -19.45 -7.74 0.36
CA GLY A 19 -20.45 -8.12 -0.65
C GLY A 19 -21.73 -8.70 -0.05
N ARG A 20 -21.62 -9.58 0.96
CA ARG A 20 -22.79 -10.09 1.70
C ARG A 20 -23.53 -8.97 2.44
N THR A 21 -22.79 -8.05 3.06
CA THR A 21 -23.37 -6.88 3.73
C THR A 21 -24.12 -5.98 2.75
N LEU A 22 -23.48 -5.57 1.64
CA LEU A 22 -24.11 -4.73 0.62
C LEU A 22 -25.38 -5.38 0.05
N ARG A 23 -25.33 -6.69 -0.23
CA ARG A 23 -26.50 -7.44 -0.69
C ARG A 23 -27.62 -7.39 0.35
N SER A 24 -27.32 -7.65 1.63
CA SER A 24 -28.34 -7.56 2.69
C SER A 24 -28.94 -6.16 2.83
N ASP A 25 -28.16 -5.10 2.63
CA ASP A 25 -28.67 -3.73 2.71
C ASP A 25 -29.49 -3.36 1.48
N LEU A 26 -29.11 -3.84 0.28
CA LEU A 26 -29.92 -3.70 -0.93
C LEU A 26 -31.26 -4.43 -0.80
N ASP A 27 -31.25 -5.64 -0.24
CA ASP A 27 -32.47 -6.40 0.01
C ASP A 27 -33.37 -5.66 1.02
N ARG A 28 -32.81 -5.10 2.10
CA ARG A 28 -33.57 -4.24 3.04
C ARG A 28 -34.05 -2.96 2.37
N PHE A 29 -33.22 -2.30 1.58
CA PHE A 29 -33.59 -1.11 0.85
C PHE A 29 -34.79 -1.36 -0.03
N MET A 30 -34.80 -2.45 -0.80
CA MET A 30 -35.93 -2.82 -1.66
C MET A 30 -37.21 -3.06 -0.86
N VAL A 31 -37.12 -3.71 0.31
CA VAL A 31 -38.26 -3.94 1.21
C VAL A 31 -38.78 -2.63 1.83
N ASP A 32 -37.87 -1.76 2.26
CA ASP A 32 -38.23 -0.48 2.88
C ASP A 32 -38.80 0.49 1.85
N LEU A 33 -38.31 0.46 0.61
CA LEU A 33 -38.81 1.28 -0.51
C LEU A 33 -40.24 0.91 -0.89
N GLN A 34 -40.59 -0.37 -0.81
CA GLN A 34 -41.97 -0.85 -1.00
C GLN A 34 -42.92 -0.41 0.11
N ARG A 35 -42.41 0.01 1.27
CA ARG A 35 -43.18 0.41 2.47
C ARG A 35 -43.23 1.91 2.69
N LEU A 36 -42.59 2.70 1.85
CA LEU A 36 -42.58 4.15 1.96
C LEU A 36 -43.89 4.74 1.43
N GLU A 37 -44.76 5.19 2.35
CA GLU A 37 -45.93 6.01 2.02
C GLU A 37 -45.50 7.44 1.65
N SER A 38 -46.21 8.06 0.71
CA SER A 38 -45.86 9.37 0.13
C SER A 38 -45.78 10.49 1.18
N GLY A 39 -44.66 11.22 1.22
CA GLY A 39 -44.49 12.41 2.08
C GLY A 39 -43.04 12.85 2.26
N VAL A 40 -42.83 13.98 2.96
CA VAL A 40 -41.49 14.55 3.20
C VAL A 40 -40.59 13.63 4.03
N SER A 41 -41.15 12.90 5.01
CA SER A 41 -40.39 11.93 5.82
C SER A 41 -39.93 10.71 5.00
N ALA A 42 -40.65 10.39 3.92
CA ALA A 42 -40.28 9.33 3.02
C ALA A 42 -39.09 9.72 2.13
N VAL A 43 -39.01 11.00 1.74
CA VAL A 43 -37.86 11.56 1.01
C VAL A 43 -36.59 11.54 1.87
N GLU A 44 -36.68 11.95 3.13
CA GLU A 44 -35.53 11.93 4.06
C GLU A 44 -35.04 10.52 4.37
N ARG A 45 -35.97 9.56 4.60
CA ARG A 45 -35.60 8.15 4.76
C ARG A 45 -34.98 7.55 3.50
N SER A 46 -35.53 7.88 2.34
CA SER A 46 -34.98 7.44 1.05
C SER A 46 -33.57 7.98 0.84
N ALA A 47 -33.32 9.24 1.18
CA ALA A 47 -32.01 9.86 1.08
C ALA A 47 -30.97 9.17 1.99
N GLY A 48 -31.31 8.91 3.26
CA GLY A 48 -30.43 8.20 4.19
C GLY A 48 -30.12 6.77 3.77
N LEU A 49 -31.12 6.08 3.20
CA LEU A 49 -30.95 4.74 2.65
C LEU A 49 -30.03 4.73 1.41
N VAL A 50 -30.26 5.63 0.45
CA VAL A 50 -29.42 5.78 -0.75
C VAL A 50 -27.99 6.13 -0.35
N GLN A 51 -27.79 7.01 0.62
CA GLN A 51 -26.47 7.35 1.15
C GLN A 51 -25.77 6.12 1.76
N THR A 52 -26.49 5.31 2.54
CA THR A 52 -25.94 4.10 3.17
C THR A 52 -25.53 3.06 2.14
N VAL A 53 -26.40 2.77 1.17
CA VAL A 53 -26.10 1.84 0.05
C VAL A 53 -24.94 2.37 -0.78
N GLY A 54 -24.94 3.67 -1.11
CA GLY A 54 -23.88 4.32 -1.88
C GLY A 54 -22.51 4.25 -1.18
N GLN A 55 -22.45 4.51 0.12
CA GLN A 55 -21.22 4.39 0.92
C GLN A 55 -20.68 2.96 0.92
N ARG A 56 -21.56 1.96 1.08
CA ARG A 56 -21.17 0.54 1.11
C ARG A 56 -20.81 0.00 -0.27
N ALA A 57 -21.48 0.45 -1.33
CA ALA A 57 -21.09 0.17 -2.71
C ALA A 57 -19.71 0.77 -3.02
N ARG A 58 -19.43 2.00 -2.56
CA ARG A 58 -18.12 2.64 -2.69
C ARG A 58 -17.03 1.87 -1.92
N MET A 59 -17.33 1.38 -0.72
CA MET A 59 -16.45 0.45 0.01
C MET A 59 -16.24 -0.86 -0.76
N LEU A 60 -17.28 -1.46 -1.33
CA LEU A 60 -17.17 -2.69 -2.11
C LEU A 60 -16.30 -2.48 -3.35
N SER A 61 -16.50 -1.39 -4.10
CA SER A 61 -15.68 -1.05 -5.27
C SER A 61 -14.22 -0.84 -4.89
N TYR A 62 -13.95 -0.16 -3.77
CA TYR A 62 -12.60 -0.03 -3.23
C TYR A 62 -11.99 -1.39 -2.89
N HIS A 63 -12.72 -2.27 -2.19
CA HIS A 63 -12.23 -3.60 -1.84
C HIS A 63 -12.08 -4.51 -3.05
N LEU A 64 -12.95 -4.42 -4.06
CA LEU A 64 -12.85 -5.17 -5.31
C LEU A 64 -11.68 -4.71 -6.15
N GLY A 65 -11.45 -3.40 -6.28
CA GLY A 65 -10.27 -2.84 -6.95
C GLY A 65 -8.99 -3.33 -6.27
N MET A 66 -8.93 -3.23 -4.94
CA MET A 66 -7.81 -3.76 -4.15
C MET A 66 -7.63 -5.27 -4.29
N HIS A 67 -8.70 -6.05 -4.27
CA HIS A 67 -8.61 -7.51 -4.32
C HIS A 67 -8.33 -8.04 -5.74
N ALA A 68 -8.75 -7.33 -6.78
CA ALA A 68 -8.39 -7.60 -8.17
C ALA A 68 -6.90 -7.31 -8.39
N TRP A 69 -6.40 -6.20 -7.83
CA TRP A 69 -4.99 -5.81 -7.86
C TRP A 69 -4.10 -6.77 -7.07
N VAL A 70 -4.44 -7.06 -5.80
CA VAL A 70 -3.68 -7.99 -4.93
C VAL A 70 -3.66 -9.43 -5.50
N ARG A 71 -4.75 -9.90 -6.14
CA ARG A 71 -4.79 -11.25 -6.73
C ARG A 71 -3.97 -11.39 -8.01
N THR A 72 -3.88 -10.35 -8.83
CA THR A 72 -3.18 -10.42 -10.11
C THR A 72 -1.66 -10.33 -9.97
N LEU A 73 -1.17 -9.86 -8.82
CA LEU A 73 0.24 -9.50 -8.66
C LEU A 73 1.06 -10.45 -7.77
N ARG A 74 0.40 -11.36 -7.03
CA ARG A 74 1.08 -12.28 -6.11
C ARG A 74 1.85 -13.37 -6.88
N VAL A 75 3.17 -13.38 -6.75
CA VAL A 75 4.03 -14.45 -7.30
C VAL A 75 3.97 -15.70 -6.40
N PRO A 76 3.53 -16.87 -6.90
CA PRO A 76 3.51 -18.12 -6.13
C PRO A 76 4.92 -18.60 -5.75
N GLY A 77 5.10 -19.12 -4.53
CA GLY A 77 6.35 -19.75 -4.07
C GLY A 77 7.32 -18.86 -3.29
N ARG A 78 6.97 -17.60 -3.07
CA ARG A 78 7.75 -16.60 -2.32
C ARG A 78 7.26 -16.47 -0.88
N GLY A 79 8.17 -16.14 0.05
CA GLY A 79 7.94 -16.10 1.50
C GLY A 79 7.11 -14.90 1.95
N ALA A 80 7.21 -13.79 1.23
CA ALA A 80 6.34 -12.62 1.35
C ALA A 80 5.58 -12.39 0.02
N PRO A 81 4.33 -11.89 0.04
CA PRO A 81 3.62 -11.57 -1.18
C PRO A 81 4.30 -10.39 -1.89
N ILE A 82 4.78 -10.62 -3.10
CA ILE A 82 5.30 -9.57 -3.99
C ILE A 82 4.11 -8.97 -4.75
N PHE A 83 4.06 -7.64 -4.83
CA PHE A 83 3.09 -6.90 -5.64
C PHE A 83 3.84 -6.07 -6.68
N ILE A 84 3.51 -6.23 -7.96
CA ILE A 84 4.07 -5.41 -9.04
C ILE A 84 3.10 -4.26 -9.29
N LEU A 85 3.44 -3.05 -8.86
CA LEU A 85 2.53 -1.91 -8.98
C LEU A 85 2.70 -1.27 -10.37
N HIS A 86 1.61 -1.19 -11.13
CA HIS A 86 1.54 -0.52 -12.43
C HIS A 86 0.77 0.80 -12.29
N ASP A 87 1.27 1.87 -12.90
CA ASP A 87 0.68 3.22 -12.88
C ASP A 87 -0.57 3.36 -13.78
N GLU A 88 -0.86 2.36 -14.61
CA GLU A 88 -1.99 2.34 -15.54
C GLU A 88 -3.37 2.55 -14.89
N TYR A 89 -3.50 2.26 -13.58
CA TYR A 89 -4.80 2.29 -12.88
C TYR A 89 -4.90 3.39 -11.82
N LEU A 90 -3.79 3.75 -11.17
CA LEU A 90 -3.71 4.72 -10.07
C LEU A 90 -2.29 5.30 -10.00
N SER A 91 -2.15 6.53 -9.50
CA SER A 91 -0.81 7.07 -9.22
C SER A 91 -0.09 6.22 -8.15
N TRP A 92 1.23 6.15 -8.24
CA TRP A 92 2.09 5.43 -7.30
C TRP A 92 1.79 5.77 -5.83
N ALA A 93 1.68 7.06 -5.52
CA ALA A 93 1.32 7.55 -4.19
C ALA A 93 -0.04 7.00 -3.71
N SER A 94 -1.02 6.91 -4.62
CA SER A 94 -2.35 6.38 -4.30
C SER A 94 -2.31 4.87 -4.04
N MET A 95 -1.51 4.12 -4.80
CA MET A 95 -1.33 2.68 -4.58
C MET A 95 -0.69 2.39 -3.22
N LEU A 96 0.40 3.09 -2.89
CA LEU A 96 1.05 2.96 -1.58
C LEU A 96 0.14 3.36 -0.43
N ARG A 97 -0.60 4.47 -0.56
CA ARG A 97 -1.59 4.90 0.43
C ARG A 97 -2.63 3.82 0.69
N THR A 98 -3.13 3.21 -0.37
CA THR A 98 -4.18 2.18 -0.29
C THR A 98 -3.66 0.91 0.40
N LEU A 99 -2.42 0.51 0.13
CA LEU A 99 -1.75 -0.60 0.80
C LEU A 99 -1.59 -0.33 2.31
N VAL A 100 -1.05 0.84 2.67
CA VAL A 100 -0.80 1.25 4.06
C VAL A 100 -2.11 1.39 4.85
N ASP A 101 -3.15 2.02 4.28
CA ASP A 101 -4.47 2.14 4.92
C ASP A 101 -5.08 0.75 5.18
N SER A 102 -4.98 -0.16 4.21
CA SER A 102 -5.49 -1.52 4.37
C SER A 102 -4.79 -2.28 5.50
N MET A 103 -3.46 -2.21 5.59
CA MET A 103 -2.69 -2.86 6.66
C MET A 103 -2.96 -2.23 8.03
N THR A 104 -3.07 -0.90 8.09
CA THR A 104 -3.37 -0.17 9.32
C THR A 104 -4.75 -0.56 9.88
N ARG A 105 -5.78 -0.57 9.02
CA ARG A 105 -7.15 -0.96 9.41
C ARG A 105 -7.27 -2.41 9.87
N ASN A 106 -6.41 -3.30 9.39
CA ASN A 106 -6.37 -4.70 9.81
C ASN A 106 -5.60 -4.93 11.11
N GLY A 107 -5.26 -3.87 11.85
CA GLY A 107 -4.66 -3.97 13.18
C GLY A 107 -3.14 -3.98 13.17
N GLY A 108 -2.48 -3.40 12.15
CA GLY A 108 -1.06 -3.06 12.19
C GLY A 108 -0.83 -1.64 12.72
N PRO A 109 -0.71 -1.40 14.04
CA PRO A 109 -0.69 -0.05 14.60
C PRO A 109 0.60 0.74 14.31
N ARG A 110 1.68 0.06 13.92
CA ARG A 110 3.01 0.64 13.68
C ARG A 110 3.71 -0.10 12.55
N LEU A 111 3.30 0.21 11.33
CA LEU A 111 3.90 -0.35 10.13
C LEU A 111 5.33 0.17 9.98
N ILE A 112 6.24 -0.72 9.61
CA ILE A 112 7.62 -0.39 9.25
C ILE A 112 7.74 -0.55 7.74
N MET A 113 7.92 0.56 7.04
CA MET A 113 8.04 0.62 5.59
C MET A 113 9.47 1.00 5.20
N ALA A 114 10.00 0.32 4.18
CA ALA A 114 11.20 0.75 3.48
C ALA A 114 10.90 1.09 2.02
N GLU A 115 11.48 2.18 1.52
CA GLU A 115 11.47 2.55 0.10
C GLU A 115 12.90 2.56 -0.45
N ILE A 116 13.18 1.71 -1.42
CA ILE A 116 14.52 1.40 -1.93
C ILE A 116 14.61 1.91 -3.36
N GLY A 117 15.62 2.73 -3.65
CA GLY A 117 15.77 3.34 -4.98
C GLY A 117 14.88 4.55 -5.18
N ILE A 118 14.77 5.40 -4.15
CA ILE A 118 13.92 6.61 -4.21
C ILE A 118 14.28 7.45 -5.45
N PRO A 119 13.31 7.71 -6.34
CA PRO A 119 13.53 8.57 -7.51
C PRO A 119 13.80 10.02 -7.07
N SER A 120 14.71 10.67 -7.78
CA SER A 120 15.09 12.06 -7.54
C SER A 120 13.96 13.08 -7.74
N GLN A 121 12.93 12.72 -8.52
CA GLN A 121 11.87 13.64 -8.95
C GLN A 121 10.47 13.28 -8.44
N ASP A 122 10.26 12.07 -7.91
CA ASP A 122 8.92 11.57 -7.56
C ASP A 122 8.92 10.82 -6.22
N TRP A 123 9.38 11.52 -5.17
CA TRP A 123 9.37 10.96 -3.84
C TRP A 123 7.97 11.07 -3.22
N ALA A 124 7.19 10.00 -3.32
CA ALA A 124 5.80 9.94 -2.86
C ALA A 124 5.66 9.75 -1.33
N SER A 125 6.64 9.15 -0.68
CA SER A 125 6.57 8.79 0.74
C SER A 125 6.37 9.95 1.73
N PRO A 126 6.88 11.19 1.51
CA PRO A 126 6.59 12.32 2.39
C PRO A 126 5.10 12.60 2.60
N ALA A 127 4.28 12.44 1.56
CA ALA A 127 2.83 12.61 1.68
C ALA A 127 2.22 11.51 2.56
N LEU A 128 2.68 10.26 2.42
CA LEU A 128 2.25 9.13 3.25
C LEU A 128 2.63 9.33 4.72
N LEU A 129 3.83 9.83 5.01
CA LEU A 129 4.30 10.05 6.38
C LEU A 129 3.47 11.09 7.14
N ARG A 130 2.97 12.11 6.45
CA ARG A 130 2.07 13.12 7.03
C ARG A 130 0.69 12.53 7.36
N GLU A 131 0.23 11.56 6.57
CA GLU A 131 -1.07 10.91 6.78
C GLU A 131 -1.01 9.80 7.84
N PHE A 132 0.07 9.01 7.84
CA PHE A 132 0.26 7.85 8.73
C PHE A 132 1.39 8.11 9.74
N THR A 133 1.13 8.98 10.71
CA THR A 133 2.14 9.48 11.66
C THR A 133 2.73 8.43 12.61
N SER A 134 2.09 7.26 12.76
CA SER A 134 2.61 6.14 13.54
C SER A 134 3.52 5.20 12.75
N MET A 135 3.65 5.41 11.43
CA MET A 135 4.48 4.61 10.55
C MET A 135 5.97 4.91 10.81
N GLN A 136 6.78 3.85 10.83
CA GLN A 136 8.24 3.97 10.78
C GLN A 136 8.68 3.85 9.32
N TYR A 137 9.57 4.73 8.90
CA TYR A 137 9.96 4.81 7.51
C TYR A 137 11.47 4.82 7.35
N MET A 138 11.95 4.02 6.42
CA MET A 138 13.34 3.99 5.99
C MET A 138 13.41 4.20 4.48
N GLY A 139 13.88 5.37 4.07
CA GLY A 139 14.23 5.62 2.69
C GLY A 139 15.66 5.20 2.39
N VAL A 140 15.90 4.61 1.23
CA VAL A 140 17.23 4.31 0.69
C VAL A 140 17.36 4.95 -0.68
N MET A 141 18.14 6.03 -0.75
CA MET A 141 18.58 6.59 -2.00
C MET A 141 19.84 5.84 -2.45
N LEU A 142 19.74 5.13 -3.57
CA LEU A 142 20.84 4.31 -4.07
C LEU A 142 21.98 5.22 -4.57
N GLU A 143 23.21 4.82 -4.24
CA GLU A 143 24.44 5.48 -4.69
C GLU A 143 24.53 5.52 -6.22
N GLU A 144 24.08 4.44 -6.85
CA GLU A 144 23.96 4.28 -8.30
C GLU A 144 22.48 4.27 -8.71
N ASP A 145 22.16 4.95 -9.82
CA ASP A 145 20.81 4.98 -10.38
C ASP A 145 20.85 4.66 -11.86
N ASP A 146 20.36 3.47 -12.17
CA ASP A 146 20.40 2.93 -13.52
C ASP A 146 19.47 3.69 -14.47
N ARG A 147 18.57 4.55 -13.94
CA ARG A 147 17.70 5.42 -14.73
C ARG A 147 18.44 6.58 -15.37
N VAL A 148 19.57 6.99 -14.79
CA VAL A 148 20.38 8.10 -15.30
C VAL A 148 21.85 7.66 -15.36
N PRO A 149 22.22 6.86 -16.39
CA PRO A 149 23.59 6.42 -16.56
C PRO A 149 24.55 7.62 -16.63
N GLY A 150 25.63 7.57 -15.85
CA GLY A 150 26.64 8.64 -15.84
C GLY A 150 26.29 9.86 -14.99
N GLN A 151 25.25 9.79 -14.14
CA GLN A 151 24.99 10.84 -13.15
C GLN A 151 26.16 10.95 -12.17
N ASP A 152 26.62 12.19 -11.93
CA ASP A 152 27.69 12.47 -10.96
C ASP A 152 27.24 12.08 -9.54
N PRO A 153 27.97 11.18 -8.85
CA PRO A 153 27.68 10.78 -7.46
C PRO A 153 27.58 11.98 -6.51
N THR A 154 28.34 13.04 -6.76
CA THR A 154 28.33 14.26 -5.95
C THR A 154 26.98 14.97 -6.03
N GLN A 155 26.35 15.00 -7.21
CA GLN A 155 25.03 15.59 -7.42
C GLN A 155 23.95 14.77 -6.72
N ARG A 156 24.05 13.43 -6.77
CA ARG A 156 23.13 12.54 -6.05
C ARG A 156 23.24 12.71 -4.55
N TYR A 157 24.46 12.79 -4.02
CA TYR A 157 24.68 13.01 -2.60
C TYR A 157 24.14 14.39 -2.14
N ALA A 158 24.32 15.43 -2.95
CA ALA A 158 23.74 16.74 -2.66
C ALA A 158 22.20 16.69 -2.61
N LEU A 159 21.56 15.96 -3.53
CA LEU A 159 20.12 15.75 -3.51
C LEU A 159 19.68 14.94 -2.28
N TYR A 160 20.42 13.90 -1.91
CA TYR A 160 20.19 13.15 -0.67
C TYR A 160 20.17 14.07 0.55
N GLU A 161 21.16 14.95 0.71
CA GLU A 161 21.23 15.88 1.83
C GLU A 161 20.04 16.87 1.83
N GLN A 162 19.61 17.34 0.66
CA GLN A 162 18.41 18.18 0.53
C GLN A 162 17.13 17.44 0.97
N MET A 163 16.94 16.20 0.52
CA MET A 163 15.78 15.38 0.89
C MET A 163 15.81 15.02 2.38
N ARG A 164 17.00 14.70 2.90
CA ARG A 164 17.23 14.38 4.30
C ARG A 164 16.85 15.54 5.21
N ALA A 165 17.19 16.77 4.84
CA ALA A 165 16.85 17.97 5.60
C ALA A 165 15.32 18.21 5.71
N GLN A 166 14.52 17.63 4.81
CA GLN A 166 13.05 17.76 4.84
C GLN A 166 12.38 16.74 5.78
N LEU A 167 13.06 15.65 6.14
CA LEU A 167 12.51 14.56 6.96
C LEU A 167 12.15 14.93 8.40
N PRO A 168 12.93 15.74 9.14
CA PRO A 168 12.57 16.11 10.50
C PRO A 168 11.19 16.78 10.59
N GLY A 169 10.72 17.44 9.52
CA GLY A 169 9.38 18.02 9.43
C GLY A 169 8.25 17.01 9.16
N LEU A 170 8.57 15.73 8.95
CA LEU A 170 7.63 14.65 8.60
C LEU A 170 7.45 13.63 9.73
N GLY A 171 8.21 13.74 10.82
CA GLY A 171 8.09 12.90 12.02
C GLY A 171 9.43 12.32 12.50
N SER A 172 9.52 11.99 13.79
CA SER A 172 10.75 11.44 14.41
C SER A 172 11.01 9.96 14.08
N THR A 173 10.11 9.31 13.33
CA THR A 173 10.16 7.89 12.98
C THR A 173 10.67 7.61 11.57
N SER A 174 11.22 8.62 10.90
CA SER A 174 11.65 8.54 9.50
C SER A 174 13.15 8.75 9.35
N VAL A 175 13.80 7.89 8.57
CA VAL A 175 15.24 7.98 8.26
C VAL A 175 15.47 7.87 6.76
N LEU A 176 16.55 8.48 6.27
CA LEU A 176 16.98 8.36 4.88
C LEU A 176 18.47 8.01 4.83
N HIS A 177 18.79 6.99 4.06
CA HIS A 177 20.14 6.50 3.84
C HIS A 177 20.57 6.76 2.40
N PHE A 178 21.86 7.02 2.23
CA PHE A 178 22.54 7.01 0.94
C PHE A 178 23.51 5.82 0.96
N ALA A 179 23.17 4.75 0.25
CA ALA A 179 23.91 3.50 0.28
C ALA A 179 23.48 2.59 -0.89
N SER A 180 24.30 1.58 -1.19
CA SER A 180 23.85 0.43 -2.00
C SER A 180 22.70 -0.33 -1.31
N SER A 181 21.90 -1.04 -2.11
CA SER A 181 20.78 -1.86 -1.65
C SER A 181 21.23 -2.93 -0.63
N GLN A 182 22.35 -3.60 -0.91
CA GLN A 182 22.94 -4.59 -0.01
C GLN A 182 23.38 -3.98 1.33
N SER A 183 24.13 -2.87 1.29
CA SER A 183 24.59 -2.20 2.51
C SER A 183 23.43 -1.73 3.39
N ALA A 184 22.36 -1.21 2.77
CA ALA A 184 21.15 -0.82 3.49
C ALA A 184 20.44 -2.02 4.13
N ALA A 185 20.34 -3.14 3.42
CA ALA A 185 19.74 -4.36 3.95
C ALA A 185 20.57 -5.00 5.08
N ASP A 186 21.90 -4.84 5.05
CA ASP A 186 22.80 -5.31 6.10
C ASP A 186 22.72 -4.44 7.36
N ALA A 187 22.53 -3.13 7.21
CA ALA A 187 22.27 -2.22 8.33
C ALA A 187 20.96 -2.56 9.09
N MET A 188 20.03 -3.26 8.42
CA MET A 188 18.77 -3.73 9.00
C MET A 188 18.85 -5.09 9.73
N LYS A 189 20.03 -5.68 9.89
CA LYS A 189 20.18 -7.04 10.45
C LYS A 189 19.43 -7.22 11.78
N GLY A 190 18.50 -8.19 11.80
CA GLY A 190 17.66 -8.51 12.97
C GLY A 190 16.37 -7.69 13.10
N ARG A 191 16.08 -6.78 12.16
CA ARG A 191 14.81 -6.06 12.05
C ARG A 191 14.01 -6.56 10.85
N PHE A 192 12.69 -6.55 10.98
CA PHE A 192 11.77 -6.93 9.91
C PHE A 192 10.86 -5.77 9.51
N LEU A 193 10.55 -5.72 8.23
CA LEU A 193 9.66 -4.76 7.60
C LEU A 193 8.26 -5.33 7.45
N ASP A 194 7.25 -4.48 7.51
CA ASP A 194 5.90 -4.82 7.09
C ASP A 194 5.75 -4.63 5.58
N ILE A 195 6.45 -3.64 5.00
CA ILE A 195 6.42 -3.32 3.57
C ILE A 195 7.84 -2.97 3.11
N ALA A 196 8.27 -3.55 1.99
CA ALA A 196 9.43 -3.08 1.23
C ALA A 196 8.97 -2.70 -0.18
N VAL A 197 9.26 -1.47 -0.56
CA VAL A 197 8.99 -0.92 -1.89
C VAL A 197 10.32 -0.85 -2.60
N VAL A 198 10.49 -1.68 -3.64
CA VAL A 198 11.76 -1.80 -4.37
C VAL A 198 11.58 -1.20 -5.75
N ASP A 199 12.44 -0.24 -6.08
CA ASP A 199 12.55 0.26 -7.45
C ASP A 199 12.98 -0.88 -8.38
N ALA A 200 12.15 -1.16 -9.39
CA ALA A 200 12.39 -2.19 -10.38
C ALA A 200 13.05 -1.64 -11.65
N SER A 201 13.64 -0.44 -11.59
CA SER A 201 14.44 0.12 -12.67
C SER A 201 15.83 -0.53 -12.75
N GLY A 202 16.38 -0.65 -13.96
CA GLY A 202 17.70 -1.23 -14.19
C GLY A 202 17.69 -2.63 -14.82
N SER A 203 18.81 -3.35 -14.68
CA SER A 203 18.94 -4.68 -15.27
C SER A 203 18.09 -5.70 -14.52
N ARG A 204 17.54 -6.68 -15.25
CA ARG A 204 16.73 -7.77 -14.66
C ARG A 204 17.47 -8.49 -13.52
N GLU A 205 18.78 -8.69 -13.67
CA GLU A 205 19.62 -9.37 -12.68
C GLU A 205 19.69 -8.59 -11.36
N LYS A 206 19.91 -7.27 -11.43
CA LYS A 206 19.94 -6.40 -10.25
C LYS A 206 18.59 -6.35 -9.55
N VAL A 207 17.50 -6.19 -10.31
CA VAL A 207 16.14 -6.18 -9.74
C VAL A 207 15.82 -7.50 -9.04
N LEU A 208 16.17 -8.65 -9.63
CA LEU A 208 15.96 -9.95 -8.99
C LEU A 208 16.82 -10.10 -7.72
N GLN A 209 18.04 -9.60 -7.73
CA GLN A 209 18.91 -9.58 -6.56
C GLN A 209 18.30 -8.72 -5.44
N ASP A 210 17.86 -7.50 -5.74
CA ASP A 210 17.22 -6.61 -4.76
C ASP A 210 15.94 -7.22 -4.21
N LEU A 211 15.08 -7.79 -5.06
CA LEU A 211 13.89 -8.50 -4.61
C LEU A 211 14.24 -9.63 -3.64
N GLN A 212 15.26 -10.43 -3.93
CA GLN A 212 15.69 -11.52 -3.05
C GLN A 212 16.23 -11.01 -1.71
N ILE A 213 17.01 -9.93 -1.71
CA ILE A 213 17.56 -9.30 -0.51
C ILE A 213 16.41 -8.82 0.38
N TRP A 214 15.50 -8.02 -0.17
CA TRP A 214 14.45 -7.35 0.59
C TRP A 214 13.30 -8.28 0.97
N GLU A 215 12.97 -9.28 0.16
CA GLU A 215 11.98 -10.31 0.54
C GLU A 215 12.37 -11.00 1.86
N SER A 216 13.66 -11.27 2.08
CA SER A 216 14.16 -11.87 3.32
C SER A 216 14.01 -10.97 4.55
N ARG A 217 13.70 -9.68 4.34
CA ARG A 217 13.52 -8.67 5.40
C ARG A 217 12.05 -8.35 5.65
N VAL A 218 11.13 -8.78 4.79
CA VAL A 218 9.69 -8.53 4.94
C VAL A 218 9.02 -9.67 5.72
N LYS A 219 8.11 -9.33 6.62
CA LYS A 219 7.32 -10.32 7.38
C LYS A 219 6.40 -11.11 6.45
N PRO A 220 6.12 -12.40 6.74
CA PRO A 220 5.17 -13.20 5.98
C PRO A 220 3.73 -12.65 5.97
#